data_AF-A0A835UJI4-F1
#
_entry.id   AF-A0A835UJI4-F1
#
_cell.length_a   1.000
_cell.length_b   1.000
_cell.length_c   1.000
_cell.angle_alpha   90.00
_cell.angle_beta   90.00
_cell.angle_gamma   90.00
#
_symmetry.space_group_name_H-M   'P 1'
#
loop_
_entity.id
_entity.type
_entity.pdbx_description
1 polymer ?
#
loop_
_entity_poly.entity_id
_entity_poly.type
_entity_poly.pdbx_seq_one_letter_code
_entity_poly.pdbx_strand_id
1 'polypeptide(L)'
;MGKKRKQQEVSEDAPKKDDTAPERPKRTLLGWKNGGVEDQSAAPVFRNKEKVLVTCSRRIISRYRHLMLNVVSLLPHCKRDNKIESKEGKGATLNELIEIRNCSYCLFFECRKQKDLYLWMTRWPDGPSVKFLVNAVHTMEELKLTGNHLKGSRPILTFSSNFDKEPRWMLLKEMIMQD
;
A
#
# COMPACT_ATOMS: atom_id res chain seq x y z
N MET A 1 -35.85 62.47 -35.45
CA MET A 1 -36.27 63.20 -34.24
C MET A 1 -37.29 62.37 -33.49
N GLY A 2 -37.09 62.11 -32.20
CA GLY A 2 -38.04 61.36 -31.36
C GLY A 2 -37.51 61.25 -29.94
N LYS A 3 -37.91 62.20 -29.10
CA LYS A 3 -37.40 62.48 -27.76
C LYS A 3 -37.74 61.34 -26.77
N LYS A 4 -36.72 60.93 -25.99
CA LYS A 4 -36.88 60.18 -24.73
C LYS A 4 -37.86 60.91 -23.80
N ARG A 5 -38.79 60.18 -23.17
CA ARG A 5 -39.43 60.61 -21.93
C ARG A 5 -39.30 59.54 -20.86
N LYS A 6 -38.90 60.05 -19.71
CA LYS A 6 -38.47 59.46 -18.44
C LYS A 6 -39.70 59.30 -17.55
N GLN A 7 -39.79 58.23 -16.76
CA GLN A 7 -40.44 58.34 -15.46
C GLN A 7 -39.91 57.30 -14.48
N GLN A 8 -39.61 57.77 -13.28
CA GLN A 8 -39.01 57.06 -12.16
C GLN A 8 -39.96 57.24 -10.96
N GLU A 9 -40.07 56.15 -10.19
CA GLU A 9 -40.54 56.00 -8.79
C GLU A 9 -41.97 56.37 -8.39
N VAL A 10 -42.70 55.37 -7.85
CA VAL A 10 -43.19 55.37 -6.45
C VAL A 10 -43.15 53.93 -5.90
N SER A 11 -42.64 53.80 -4.68
CA SER A 11 -42.56 52.63 -3.81
C SER A 11 -43.85 52.40 -3.02
N GLU A 12 -44.22 51.14 -2.75
CA GLU A 12 -44.30 50.55 -1.38
C GLU A 12 -45.07 49.21 -1.35
N ASP A 13 -44.60 48.40 -0.39
CA ASP A 13 -45.21 47.26 0.29
C ASP A 13 -45.23 45.83 -0.28
N ALA A 14 -44.65 44.95 0.54
CA ALA A 14 -44.48 43.50 0.37
C ALA A 14 -45.80 42.73 0.45
N PRO A 15 -45.84 41.49 -0.08
CA PRO A 15 -45.73 40.35 0.84
C PRO A 15 -44.95 39.13 0.32
N LYS A 16 -44.55 38.32 1.30
CA LYS A 16 -43.82 37.04 1.28
C LYS A 16 -44.21 36.07 0.16
N LYS A 17 -43.20 35.41 -0.42
CA LYS A 17 -43.25 33.99 -0.84
C LYS A 17 -41.94 33.30 -0.50
N ASP A 18 -42.03 32.38 0.44
CA ASP A 18 -41.08 31.30 0.70
C ASP A 18 -40.90 30.45 -0.56
N ASP A 19 -39.65 30.30 -1.01
CA ASP A 19 -39.14 29.15 -1.77
C ASP A 19 -37.62 29.29 -1.89
N THR A 20 -36.92 29.16 -0.75
CA THR A 20 -35.46 28.98 -0.75
C THR A 20 -35.17 27.49 -0.75
N ALA A 21 -34.85 26.93 -1.93
CA ALA A 21 -34.38 25.56 -2.04
C ALA A 21 -33.16 25.35 -1.12
N PRO A 22 -33.08 24.25 -0.35
CA PRO A 22 -31.96 24.05 0.57
C PRO A 22 -30.65 23.90 -0.22
N GLU A 23 -29.62 24.66 0.18
CA GLU A 23 -28.30 24.61 -0.44
C GLU A 23 -27.73 23.19 -0.39
N ARG A 24 -27.32 22.69 -1.57
CA ARG A 24 -26.77 21.34 -1.71
C ARG A 24 -25.45 21.25 -0.93
N PRO A 25 -25.31 20.32 0.03
CA PRO A 25 -24.12 20.27 0.88
C PRO A 25 -22.85 20.01 0.05
N LYS A 26 -21.80 20.79 0.33
CA LYS A 26 -20.49 20.68 -0.34
C LYS A 26 -19.93 19.26 -0.15
N ARG A 27 -19.69 18.57 -1.27
CA ARG A 27 -19.09 17.22 -1.29
C ARG A 27 -17.63 17.30 -0.85
N THR A 28 -17.29 16.63 0.24
CA THR A 28 -15.90 16.23 0.56
C THR A 28 -15.69 14.77 0.18
N LEU A 29 -14.43 14.32 0.13
CA LEU A 29 -13.99 12.99 -0.31
C LEU A 29 -14.61 11.80 0.49
N LEU A 30 -15.37 12.08 1.55
CA LEU A 30 -15.95 11.08 2.46
C LEU A 30 -17.48 11.20 2.62
N GLY A 31 -18.19 11.93 1.74
CA GLY A 31 -19.65 12.01 1.73
C GLY A 31 -20.26 13.20 2.49
N TRP A 32 -21.60 13.30 2.49
CA TRP A 32 -22.35 14.44 3.03
C TRP A 32 -22.44 14.40 4.57
N LYS A 33 -22.03 15.49 5.22
CA LYS A 33 -22.09 15.66 6.68
C LYS A 33 -23.47 16.17 7.08
N ASN A 34 -24.36 15.26 7.50
CA ASN A 34 -25.56 15.63 8.26
C ASN A 34 -25.21 15.60 9.76
N GLY A 35 -25.58 16.66 10.46
CA GLY A 35 -25.20 16.92 11.85
C GLY A 35 -25.74 15.88 12.84
N GLY A 36 -24.87 15.49 13.76
CA GLY A 36 -25.11 14.56 14.86
C GLY A 36 -23.75 14.19 15.45
N VAL A 37 -23.27 15.02 16.38
CA VAL A 37 -21.97 14.86 17.03
C VAL A 37 -22.10 13.80 18.13
N GLU A 38 -21.57 12.62 17.89
CA GLU A 38 -20.83 11.88 18.90
C GLU A 38 -19.38 11.85 18.43
N ASP A 39 -18.57 12.79 18.92
CA ASP A 39 -17.11 12.79 18.73
C ASP A 39 -16.51 11.60 19.51
N GLN A 40 -16.63 10.39 18.95
CA GLN A 40 -15.58 9.39 19.10
C GLN A 40 -14.48 9.73 18.10
N SER A 41 -13.76 10.83 18.36
CA SER A 41 -12.58 11.24 17.60
C SER A 41 -11.37 10.37 17.93
N ALA A 42 -11.54 9.05 18.04
CA ALA A 42 -10.46 8.13 17.84
C ALA A 42 -10.42 7.86 16.33
N ALA A 43 -9.59 8.62 15.60
CA ALA A 43 -9.21 8.22 14.25
C ALA A 43 -8.93 6.72 14.25
N PRO A 44 -9.39 5.93 13.26
CA PRO A 44 -9.27 4.47 13.29
C PRO A 44 -7.81 4.13 13.57
N VAL A 45 -7.54 3.66 14.79
CA VAL A 45 -6.18 3.45 15.26
C VAL A 45 -5.59 2.40 14.35
N PHE A 46 -4.63 2.82 13.52
CA PHE A 46 -4.00 1.94 12.57
C PHE A 46 -3.27 0.83 13.33
N ARG A 47 -3.85 -0.36 13.31
CA ARG A 47 -3.40 -1.51 14.11
C ARG A 47 -2.12 -2.13 13.56
N ASN A 48 -1.93 -2.12 12.23
CA ASN A 48 -0.84 -2.86 11.58
C ASN A 48 0.43 -2.01 11.40
N LYS A 49 1.29 -1.94 12.42
CA LYS A 49 2.55 -1.16 12.37
C LYS A 49 3.76 -2.02 12.01
N GLU A 50 3.59 -2.92 11.07
CA GLU A 50 4.64 -3.86 10.69
C GLU A 50 5.68 -3.17 9.81
N LYS A 51 6.94 -3.59 9.97
CA LYS A 51 8.08 -3.08 9.20
C LYS A 51 8.73 -4.25 8.49
N VAL A 52 8.96 -4.07 7.19
CA VAL A 52 9.52 -5.12 6.35
C VAL A 52 10.98 -4.80 6.06
N LEU A 53 11.88 -5.74 6.34
CA LEU A 53 13.27 -5.71 5.90
C LEU A 53 13.37 -6.40 4.54
N VAL A 54 13.92 -5.72 3.52
CA VAL A 54 14.24 -6.34 2.23
C VAL A 54 15.73 -6.42 2.05
N THR A 55 16.23 -7.64 1.84
CA THR A 55 17.64 -7.91 1.56
C THR A 55 17.82 -8.95 0.47
N CYS A 56 19.01 -9.05 -0.10
CA CYS A 56 19.33 -9.97 -1.17
C CYS A 56 20.70 -10.63 -0.98
N SER A 57 20.88 -11.79 -1.59
CA SER A 57 22.17 -12.47 -1.60
C SER A 57 23.18 -11.74 -2.48
N ARG A 58 24.46 -11.86 -2.13
CA ARG A 58 25.54 -11.46 -3.03
C ARG A 58 25.40 -12.19 -4.39
N ARG A 59 25.83 -11.53 -5.47
CA ARG A 59 25.76 -12.04 -6.86
C ARG A 59 24.34 -12.24 -7.43
N ILE A 60 23.36 -11.48 -6.94
CA ILE A 60 22.04 -11.38 -7.57
C ILE A 60 22.14 -10.83 -9.01
N ILE A 61 21.36 -11.42 -9.92
CA ILE A 61 21.26 -11.00 -11.34
C ILE A 61 20.59 -9.63 -11.42
N SER A 62 20.90 -8.84 -12.46
CA SER A 62 20.27 -7.53 -12.68
C SER A 62 18.74 -7.62 -12.65
N ARG A 63 18.13 -8.55 -13.41
CA ARG A 63 16.66 -8.73 -13.45
C ARG A 63 16.04 -8.89 -12.05
N TYR A 64 16.60 -9.76 -11.22
CA TYR A 64 16.11 -9.98 -9.86
C TYR A 64 16.36 -8.79 -8.93
N ARG A 65 17.43 -8.02 -9.17
CA ARG A 65 17.67 -6.76 -8.47
C ARG A 65 16.60 -5.71 -8.82
N HIS A 66 16.20 -5.61 -10.09
CA HIS A 66 15.10 -4.71 -10.50
C HIS A 66 13.76 -5.17 -9.89
N LEU A 67 13.48 -6.47 -9.85
CA LEU A 67 12.32 -7.01 -9.14
C LEU A 67 12.31 -6.59 -7.66
N MET A 68 13.43 -6.74 -6.96
CA MET A 68 13.57 -6.32 -5.56
C MET A 68 13.30 -4.81 -5.40
N LEU A 69 13.84 -3.97 -6.29
CA LEU A 69 13.58 -2.52 -6.26
C LEU A 69 12.11 -2.18 -6.54
N ASN A 70 11.43 -2.94 -7.41
CA ASN A 70 10.00 -2.79 -7.64
C ASN A 70 9.21 -3.09 -6.36
N VAL A 71 9.53 -4.18 -5.64
CA VAL A 71 8.90 -4.49 -4.34
C VAL A 71 9.14 -3.38 -3.30
N VAL A 72 10.37 -2.88 -3.18
CA VAL A 72 10.70 -1.76 -2.27
C VAL A 72 9.88 -0.51 -2.63
N SER A 73 9.62 -0.26 -3.91
CA SER A 73 8.83 0.90 -4.34
C SER A 73 7.33 0.78 -4.07
N LEU A 74 6.83 -0.46 -3.98
CA LEU A 74 5.42 -0.77 -3.68
C LEU A 74 5.14 -0.69 -2.18
N LEU A 75 6.10 -1.09 -1.33
CA LEU A 75 5.95 -1.14 0.12
C LEU A 75 6.56 0.10 0.80
N PRO A 76 5.77 1.10 1.24
CA PRO A 76 6.31 2.34 1.82
C PRO A 76 7.02 2.14 3.17
N HIS A 77 6.66 1.08 3.89
CA HIS A 77 7.21 0.68 5.19
C HIS A 77 8.39 -0.32 5.07
N CYS A 78 8.87 -0.54 3.85
CA CYS A 78 10.03 -1.39 3.59
C CYS A 78 11.34 -0.63 3.85
N LYS A 79 12.26 -1.29 4.58
CA LYS A 79 13.66 -0.88 4.72
C LYS A 79 14.54 -1.78 3.88
N ARG A 80 15.30 -1.19 2.96
CA ARG A 80 16.31 -1.91 2.17
C ARG A 80 17.62 -2.00 2.94
N ASP A 81 18.21 -3.20 3.01
CA ASP A 81 19.54 -3.40 3.60
C ASP A 81 20.61 -3.79 2.57
N ASN A 82 21.85 -3.87 3.05
CA ASN A 82 23.00 -4.33 2.30
C ASN A 82 22.88 -5.82 1.93
N LYS A 83 23.62 -6.21 0.89
CA LYS A 83 23.62 -7.58 0.39
C LYS A 83 24.33 -8.50 1.39
N ILE A 84 23.72 -9.63 1.68
CA ILE A 84 24.26 -10.61 2.63
C ILE A 84 25.22 -11.56 1.92
N GLU A 85 26.36 -11.83 2.54
CA GLU A 85 27.32 -12.82 2.07
C GLU A 85 26.89 -14.24 2.44
N SER A 86 27.11 -15.19 1.52
CA SER A 86 26.74 -16.59 1.70
C SER A 86 27.79 -17.37 2.50
N LYS A 87 28.23 -16.85 3.66
CA LYS A 87 28.96 -17.69 4.63
C LYS A 87 27.95 -18.48 5.45
N GLU A 88 28.34 -19.68 5.85
CA GLU A 88 27.52 -20.64 6.59
C GLU A 88 26.92 -19.94 7.83
N GLY A 89 25.61 -19.67 7.82
CA GLY A 89 24.97 -18.85 8.87
C GLY A 89 23.90 -17.83 8.42
N LYS A 90 23.32 -17.96 7.21
CA LYS A 90 22.35 -16.98 6.67
C LYS A 90 21.20 -16.64 7.63
N GLY A 91 20.64 -17.63 8.31
CA GLY A 91 19.52 -17.42 9.24
C GLY A 91 19.88 -16.59 10.46
N ALA A 92 21.03 -16.86 11.09
CA ALA A 92 21.49 -16.11 12.26
C ALA A 92 21.79 -14.65 11.90
N THR A 93 22.53 -14.42 10.82
CA THR A 93 22.82 -13.06 10.35
C THR A 93 21.56 -12.31 9.95
N LEU A 94 20.57 -12.97 9.35
CA LEU A 94 19.29 -12.35 9.02
C LEU A 94 18.54 -11.92 10.28
N ASN A 95 18.50 -12.77 11.30
CA ASN A 95 17.84 -12.46 12.57
C ASN A 95 18.48 -11.26 13.26
N GLU A 96 19.81 -11.22 13.34
CA GLU A 96 20.57 -10.07 13.88
C GLU A 96 20.26 -8.78 13.11
N LEU A 97 20.21 -8.83 11.78
CA LEU A 97 19.87 -7.66 10.96
C LEU A 97 18.43 -7.18 11.20
N ILE A 98 17.49 -8.10 11.34
CA ILE A 98 16.08 -7.77 11.63
C ILE A 98 15.97 -7.08 12.99
N GLU A 99 16.69 -7.57 13.99
CA GLU A 99 16.75 -6.99 15.34
C GLU A 99 17.34 -5.58 15.32
N ILE A 100 18.50 -5.39 14.67
CA ILE A 100 19.17 -4.08 14.53
C ILE A 100 18.27 -3.07 13.81
N ARG A 101 17.55 -3.51 12.79
CA ARG A 101 16.65 -2.65 12.00
C ARG A 101 15.28 -2.46 12.64
N ASN A 102 14.98 -3.19 13.71
CA ASN A 102 13.68 -3.26 14.38
C ASN A 102 12.56 -3.47 13.35
N CYS A 103 12.67 -4.55 12.58
CA CYS A 103 11.68 -5.00 11.61
C CYS A 103 10.93 -6.24 12.14
N SER A 104 9.69 -6.40 11.71
CA SER A 104 8.85 -7.56 12.09
C SER A 104 8.88 -8.65 11.03
N TYR A 105 9.03 -8.23 9.77
CA TYR A 105 9.07 -9.11 8.61
C TYR A 105 10.40 -8.99 7.87
N CYS A 106 10.82 -10.08 7.24
CA CYS A 106 11.99 -10.12 6.38
C CYS A 106 11.70 -10.82 5.06
N LEU A 107 12.04 -10.13 3.97
CA LEU A 107 12.03 -10.63 2.61
C LEU A 107 13.47 -10.75 2.13
N PHE A 108 13.94 -11.99 1.99
CA PHE A 108 15.29 -12.28 1.54
C PHE A 108 15.29 -12.95 0.16
N PHE A 109 15.87 -12.25 -0.81
CA PHE A 109 16.04 -12.72 -2.18
C PHE A 109 17.35 -13.51 -2.31
N GLU A 110 17.24 -14.84 -2.32
CA GLU A 110 18.35 -15.76 -2.49
C GLU A 110 18.51 -16.18 -3.96
N CYS A 111 19.60 -15.74 -4.59
CA CYS A 111 19.96 -16.16 -5.94
C CYS A 111 20.92 -17.36 -5.88
N ARG A 112 20.52 -18.51 -6.43
CA ARG A 112 21.37 -19.72 -6.49
C ARG A 112 21.79 -20.00 -7.92
N LYS A 113 23.07 -20.40 -8.10
CA LYS A 113 23.68 -20.71 -9.41
C LYS A 113 23.50 -19.60 -10.48
N GLN A 114 23.20 -18.36 -10.07
CA GLN A 114 22.84 -17.26 -10.98
C GLN A 114 21.73 -17.62 -11.98
N LYS A 115 20.81 -18.51 -11.59
CA LYS A 115 19.66 -18.91 -12.41
C LYS A 115 18.38 -18.88 -11.61
N ASP A 116 18.38 -19.54 -10.47
CA ASP A 116 17.17 -19.74 -9.68
C ASP A 116 17.07 -18.65 -8.61
N LEU A 117 15.87 -18.05 -8.51
CA LEU A 117 15.53 -17.10 -7.46
C LEU A 117 14.64 -17.77 -6.44
N TYR A 118 15.08 -17.74 -5.18
CA TYR A 118 14.27 -18.12 -4.04
C TYR A 118 13.94 -16.86 -3.25
N LEU A 119 12.67 -16.72 -2.85
CA LEU A 119 12.23 -15.68 -1.94
C LEU A 119 11.93 -16.32 -0.60
N TRP A 120 12.64 -15.87 0.43
CA TRP A 120 12.36 -16.22 1.80
C TRP A 120 11.52 -15.10 2.42
N MET A 121 10.40 -15.47 3.01
CA MET A 121 9.53 -14.58 3.75
C MET A 121 9.48 -15.10 5.19
N THR A 122 9.90 -14.28 6.15
CA THR A 122 9.96 -14.69 7.55
C THR A 122 9.34 -13.64 8.45
N ARG A 123 8.65 -14.09 9.50
CA ARG A 123 8.25 -13.25 10.62
C ARG A 123 9.23 -13.45 11.77
N TRP A 124 9.68 -12.36 12.37
CA TRP A 124 10.53 -12.32 13.56
C TRP A 124 9.69 -11.86 14.76
N PRO A 125 9.89 -12.39 15.98
CA PRO A 125 10.87 -13.40 16.42
C PRO A 125 10.40 -14.86 16.34
N ASP A 126 9.10 -15.11 16.31
CA ASP A 126 8.53 -16.45 16.54
C ASP A 126 8.36 -17.31 15.26
N GLY A 127 8.78 -16.81 14.09
CA GLY A 127 8.36 -17.38 12.81
C GLY A 127 6.88 -17.04 12.52
N PRO A 128 6.27 -17.51 11.42
CA PRO A 128 6.69 -18.57 10.49
C PRO A 128 7.69 -18.12 9.42
N SER A 129 8.30 -19.09 8.73
CA SER A 129 9.18 -18.87 7.57
C SER A 129 8.70 -19.67 6.38
N VAL A 130 8.66 -19.01 5.22
CA VAL A 130 8.22 -19.60 3.96
C VAL A 130 9.27 -19.38 2.90
N LYS A 131 9.54 -20.42 2.13
CA LYS A 131 10.43 -20.37 0.97
C LYS A 131 9.62 -20.54 -0.31
N PHE A 132 9.67 -19.54 -1.17
CA PHE A 132 9.10 -19.57 -2.51
C PHE A 132 10.19 -19.76 -3.55
N LEU A 133 9.90 -20.60 -4.56
CA LEU A 133 10.65 -20.62 -5.81
C LEU A 133 9.96 -19.63 -6.76
N VAL A 134 10.68 -18.58 -7.17
CA VAL A 134 10.12 -17.53 -8.04
C VAL A 134 10.47 -17.87 -9.48
N ASN A 135 9.45 -18.23 -10.25
CA ASN A 135 9.55 -18.53 -11.68
C ASN A 135 8.94 -17.40 -12.52
N ALA A 136 9.35 -17.31 -13.79
CA ALA A 136 8.80 -16.38 -14.78
C ALA A 136 8.75 -14.90 -14.30
N VAL A 137 9.90 -14.37 -13.87
CA VAL A 137 10.01 -12.97 -13.42
C VAL A 137 9.99 -12.02 -14.62
N HIS A 138 9.05 -11.07 -14.59
CA HIS A 138 9.00 -9.92 -15.48
C HIS A 138 9.04 -8.65 -14.64
N THR A 139 9.94 -7.73 -14.96
CA THR A 139 10.07 -6.46 -14.22
C THR A 139 9.15 -5.40 -14.80
N MET A 140 8.88 -4.34 -14.03
CA MET A 140 8.08 -3.20 -14.51
C MET A 140 8.68 -2.51 -15.75
N GLU A 141 9.99 -2.63 -15.96
CA GLU A 141 10.69 -2.06 -17.12
C GLU A 141 10.54 -2.92 -18.39
N GLU A 142 10.36 -4.23 -18.25
CA GLU A 142 10.29 -5.18 -19.37
C GLU A 142 8.87 -5.28 -19.95
N LEU A 143 7.85 -5.12 -19.11
CA LEU A 143 6.46 -5.25 -19.53
C LEU A 143 5.96 -3.91 -20.06
N LYS A 144 5.31 -3.90 -21.24
CA LYS A 144 4.65 -2.72 -21.82
C LYS A 144 3.39 -2.29 -21.05
N LEU A 145 3.42 -2.38 -19.72
CA LEU A 145 2.37 -1.85 -18.87
C LEU A 145 2.52 -0.34 -18.80
N THR A 146 1.60 0.37 -19.45
CA THR A 146 1.48 1.84 -19.38
C THR A 146 0.79 2.31 -18.09
N GLY A 147 0.56 1.40 -17.14
CA GLY A 147 -0.10 1.68 -15.88
C GLY A 147 0.81 2.46 -14.92
N ASN A 148 0.36 3.64 -14.51
CA ASN A 148 1.00 4.43 -13.47
C ASN A 148 0.25 4.25 -12.14
N HIS A 149 0.97 4.12 -11.04
CA HIS A 149 0.39 4.04 -9.70
C HIS A 149 1.08 5.03 -8.76
N LEU A 150 0.33 5.51 -7.76
CA LEU A 150 0.92 6.33 -6.72
C LEU A 150 1.88 5.48 -5.87
N LYS A 151 3.13 5.92 -5.73
CA LYS A 151 4.13 5.24 -4.89
C LYS A 151 3.71 5.32 -3.42
N GLY A 152 3.73 4.18 -2.73
CA GLY A 152 3.29 4.09 -1.34
C GLY A 152 1.77 4.20 -1.13
N SER A 153 0.98 4.10 -2.20
CA SER A 153 -0.47 3.90 -2.05
C SER A 153 -0.76 2.56 -1.39
N ARG A 154 -1.91 2.48 -0.71
CA ARG A 154 -2.34 1.23 -0.07
C ARG A 154 -2.89 0.30 -1.16
N PRO A 155 -2.27 -0.86 -1.41
CA PRO A 155 -2.75 -1.79 -2.43
C PRO A 155 -4.03 -2.48 -1.96
N ILE A 156 -4.87 -2.87 -2.93
CA ILE A 156 -5.99 -3.77 -2.68
C ILE A 156 -5.50 -5.19 -2.96
N LEU A 157 -5.59 -6.06 -1.95
CA LEU A 157 -5.23 -7.47 -2.09
C LEU A 157 -6.49 -8.28 -2.42
N THR A 158 -6.44 -9.04 -3.50
CA THR A 158 -7.50 -9.98 -3.91
C THR A 158 -6.94 -11.38 -3.94
N PHE A 159 -7.50 -12.27 -3.13
CA PHE A 159 -7.07 -13.67 -3.04
C PHE A 159 -8.06 -14.58 -3.77
N SER A 160 -7.56 -15.64 -4.40
CA SER A 160 -8.39 -16.70 -4.98
C SER A 160 -8.98 -17.58 -3.88
N SER A 161 -10.14 -18.19 -4.13
CA SER A 161 -10.80 -19.16 -3.25
C SER A 161 -9.95 -20.41 -2.94
N ASN A 162 -8.89 -20.65 -3.71
CA ASN A 162 -7.94 -21.72 -3.42
C ASN A 162 -7.17 -21.50 -2.11
N PHE A 163 -7.03 -20.25 -1.65
CA PHE A 163 -6.28 -19.96 -0.41
C PHE A 163 -7.00 -20.41 0.86
N ASP A 164 -8.31 -20.68 0.78
CA ASP A 164 -9.12 -21.07 1.94
C ASP A 164 -9.28 -22.60 2.06
N LYS A 165 -8.68 -23.38 1.14
CA LYS A 165 -8.83 -24.84 1.08
C LYS A 165 -7.90 -25.60 2.02
N GLU A 166 -6.63 -25.19 2.11
CA GLU A 166 -5.64 -25.88 2.97
C GLU A 166 -5.06 -24.92 4.01
N PRO A 167 -4.75 -25.41 5.23
CA PRO A 167 -4.16 -24.60 6.30
C PRO A 167 -2.88 -23.87 5.91
N ARG A 168 -2.05 -24.49 5.07
CA ARG A 168 -0.82 -23.87 4.58
C ARG A 168 -1.10 -22.63 3.73
N TRP A 169 -2.15 -22.64 2.91
CA TRP A 169 -2.51 -21.47 2.11
C TRP A 169 -3.15 -20.38 2.97
N MET A 170 -3.94 -20.75 3.98
CA MET A 170 -4.49 -19.78 4.93
C MET A 170 -3.38 -19.06 5.70
N LEU A 171 -2.34 -19.78 6.13
CA LEU A 171 -1.16 -19.16 6.77
C LEU A 171 -0.43 -18.19 5.84
N LEU A 172 -0.28 -18.57 4.55
CA LEU A 172 0.35 -17.68 3.55
C LEU A 172 -0.49 -16.43 3.29
N LYS A 173 -1.82 -16.57 3.26
CA LYS A 173 -2.76 -15.46 3.10
C LYS A 173 -2.63 -14.49 4.27
N GLU A 174 -2.59 -14.98 5.49
CA GLU A 174 -2.39 -14.16 6.69
C GLU A 174 -1.03 -13.45 6.69
N MET A 175 0.05 -14.15 6.32
CA MET A 175 1.38 -13.54 6.21
C MET A 175 1.41 -12.37 5.20
N ILE A 176 0.82 -12.56 4.01
CA ILE A 176 0.80 -11.52 2.96
C ILE A 176 -0.16 -10.37 3.32
N MET A 177 -1.21 -10.64 4.09
CA MET A 177 -2.18 -9.62 4.51
C MET A 177 -1.61 -8.71 5.60
N GLN A 178 -0.70 -9.23 6.42
CA GLN A 178 -0.07 -8.51 7.52
C GLN A 178 1.19 -7.74 7.10
N ASP A 179 1.72 -7.98 5.91
CA ASP A 179 2.90 -7.30 5.38
C ASP A 179 2.77 -5.79 5.28
#